data_AF-A0A0A8XZ47-F1
#
_entry.id   AF-A0A0A8XZ47-F1
#
_cell.length_a   1.000
_cell.length_b   1.000
_cell.length_c   1.000
_cell.angle_alpha   90.00
_cell.angle_beta   90.00
_cell.angle_gamma   90.00
#
_symmetry.space_group_name_H-M   'P 1'
#
loop_
_entity.id
_entity.type
_entity.pdbx_description
1 polymer ?
#
loop_
_entity_poly.entity_id
_entity_poly.type
_entity_poly.pdbx_seq_one_letter_code
_entity_poly.pdbx_strand_id
1 'polypeptide(L)' 'MTSMCPVLQYADDTLVILKGELTQIRHLKTILSQFSTATGLQINYSKSTFLPMHIYDDTV' A
#
# COMPACT_ATOMS: atom_id res chain seq x y z
N MET A 1 -13.97 -6.94 11.90
CA MET A 1 -12.70 -6.86 12.66
C MET A 1 -11.73 -6.03 11.83
N THR A 2 -11.45 -4.80 12.25
CA THR A 2 -10.47 -3.92 11.57
C THR A 2 -9.07 -4.40 11.91
N SER A 3 -8.41 -5.09 10.98
CA SER A 3 -6.97 -5.31 11.06
C SER A 3 -6.29 -3.94 10.97
N MET A 4 -5.53 -3.57 11.99
CA MET A 4 -4.79 -2.32 12.02
C MET A 4 -3.66 -2.41 10.98
N CYS A 5 -3.59 -1.46 10.04
CA CYS A 5 -2.47 -1.32 9.10
C CYS A 5 -1.51 -0.25 9.65
N PRO A 6 -0.33 -0.64 10.17
CA PRO A 6 0.66 0.35 10.60
C PRO A 6 1.09 1.20 9.41
N VAL A 7 1.13 2.52 9.63
CA VAL A 7 1.61 3.49 8.65
C VAL A 7 2.72 4.31 9.29
N LEU A 8 3.85 4.42 8.60
CA LEU A 8 4.97 5.27 8.99
C LEU A 8 5.18 6.31 7.89
N GLN A 9 5.27 7.58 8.27
CA GLN A 9 5.42 8.69 7.33
C GLN A 9 6.62 9.56 7.71
N TYR A 10 7.41 9.93 6.71
CA TYR A 10 8.50 10.88 6.84
C TYR A 10 8.52 11.79 5.61
N ALA A 11 8.28 13.10 5.81
CA ALA A 11 8.13 14.06 4.71
C ALA A 11 7.12 13.56 3.65
N ASP A 12 7.57 13.31 2.42
CA ASP A 12 6.78 12.76 1.31
C ASP A 12 6.80 11.22 1.22
N ASP A 13 7.65 10.55 1.99
CA ASP A 13 7.75 9.09 2.00
C ASP A 13 6.73 8.48 2.97
N THR A 14 5.94 7.53 2.48
CA THR A 14 4.95 6.78 3.25
C THR A 14 5.20 5.28 3.13
N LEU A 15 5.41 4.62 4.27
CA LEU A 15 5.50 3.16 4.39
C LEU A 15 4.21 2.61 5.00
N VAL A 16 3.56 1.68 4.28
CA VAL A 16 2.32 1.01 4.72
C VAL A 16 2.58 -0.47 4.90
N ILE A 17 2.31 -0.99 6.10
CA ILE A 17 2.38 -2.42 6.39
C ILE A 17 0.96 -2.99 6.32
N LEU A 18 0.78 -3.99 5.46
CA LEU A 18 -0.48 -4.68 5.27
C LEU A 18 -0.26 -6.19 5.18
N LYS A 19 -1.34 -6.95 5.37
CA LYS A 19 -1.33 -8.41 5.17
C LYS A 19 -0.92 -8.73 3.73
N GLY A 20 -0.01 -9.69 3.57
CA GLY A 20 0.52 -10.17 2.30
C GLY A 20 -0.50 -10.91 1.44
N GLU A 21 -1.55 -10.22 1.00
CA GLU A 21 -2.64 -10.78 0.20
C GLU A 21 -2.93 -9.85 -0.98
N LEU A 22 -3.09 -10.42 -2.18
CA LEU A 22 -3.29 -9.64 -3.41
C LEU A 22 -4.55 -8.75 -3.35
N THR A 23 -5.59 -9.20 -2.65
CA THR A 23 -6.83 -8.44 -2.42
C THR A 23 -6.54 -7.14 -1.65
N GLN A 24 -5.69 -7.20 -0.62
CA GLN A 24 -5.33 -6.05 0.21
C GLN A 24 -4.49 -5.04 -0.56
N ILE A 25 -3.52 -5.51 -1.36
CA ILE A 25 -2.71 -4.66 -2.22
C ILE A 25 -3.59 -3.92 -3.25
N ARG A 26 -4.55 -4.62 -3.87
CA ARG A 26 -5.50 -4.03 -4.82
C ARG A 26 -6.38 -2.98 -4.15
N HIS A 27 -6.90 -3.25 -2.95
CA HIS A 27 -7.68 -2.28 -2.19
C HIS A 27 -6.85 -1.04 -1.83
N LEU A 28 -5.60 -1.21 -1.38
CA LEU A 28 -4.72 -0.09 -1.08
C LEU A 28 -4.49 0.78 -2.33
N LYS A 29 -4.22 0.17 -3.49
CA LYS A 29 -4.05 0.91 -4.74
C LYS A 29 -5.30 1.71 -5.12
N THR A 30 -6.50 1.15 -4.92
CA THR A 30 -7.76 1.86 -5.16
C THR A 30 -7.90 3.06 -4.24
N ILE A 31 -7.62 2.91 -2.94
CA ILE A 31 -7.68 4.01 -1.97
C ILE A 31 -6.70 5.12 -2.34
N LEU A 32 -5.45 4.75 -2.68
CA LEU A 32 -4.42 5.69 -3.11
C LEU A 32 -4.82 6.43 -4.40
N SER A 33 -5.44 5.73 -5.35
CA SER A 33 -5.98 6.36 -6.55
C SER A 33 -7.12 7.33 -6.25
N GLN A 34 -8.05 6.96 -5.35
CA GLN A 34 -9.15 7.83 -4.94
C GLN A 34 -8.64 9.08 -4.20
N PHE A 35 -7.66 8.90 -3.31
CA PHE A 35 -6.99 10.00 -2.62
C PHE A 35 -6.36 10.97 -3.62
N SER A 36 -5.65 10.45 -4.62
CA SER A 36 -5.00 11.27 -5.65
C SER A 36 -6.04 12.07 -6.46
N THR A 37 -7.12 11.42 -6.89
CA THR A 37 -8.23 12.07 -7.59
C THR A 37 -8.92 13.13 -6.73
N ALA A 38 -9.12 12.87 -5.45
CA ALA A 38 -9.84 13.77 -4.55
C ALA A 38 -9.02 15.00 -4.12
N THR A 39 -7.70 14.85 -3.96
CA THR A 39 -6.82 15.91 -3.47
C THR A 39 -6.06 16.64 -4.58
N GLY A 40 -5.95 16.03 -5.77
CA GLY A 40 -5.09 16.49 -6.86
C GLY A 40 -3.60 16.17 -6.63
N LEU A 41 -3.24 15.53 -5.52
CA LEU A 41 -1.86 15.12 -5.24
C LEU A 41 -1.52 13.82 -5.99
N GLN A 42 -0.48 13.85 -6.80
CA GLN A 42 -0.06 12.68 -7.59
C GLN A 42 0.85 11.77 -6.77
N ILE A 43 0.52 10.48 -6.75
CA ILE A 43 1.37 9.45 -6.12
C ILE A 43 2.40 8.98 -7.15
N ASN A 44 3.68 9.01 -6.78
CA ASN A 44 4.74 8.55 -7.65
C ASN A 44 4.90 7.02 -7.57
N TYR A 45 4.13 6.29 -8.38
CA TYR A 45 4.23 4.84 -8.45
C TYR A 45 5.58 4.34 -8.94
N SER A 46 6.34 5.13 -9.71
CA SER A 46 7.69 4.76 -10.17
C SER A 46 8.72 4.75 -9.03
N LYS A 47 8.48 5.50 -7.95
CA LYS A 47 9.28 5.49 -6.72
C LYS A 47 8.69 4.58 -5.62
N SER A 48 7.48 4.07 -5.84
CA SER A 48 6.80 3.20 -4.88
C SER A 48 7.20 1.76 -5.12
N THR A 49 7.39 0.97 -4.06
CA THR A 49 7.71 -0.46 -4.20
C THR A 49 6.94 -1.30 -3.18
N PHE A 50 6.60 -2.52 -3.56
CA PHE A 50 6.01 -3.52 -2.67
C PHE A 50 7.09 -4.50 -2.25
N LEU A 51 7.41 -4.53 -0.96
CA LEU A 51 8.38 -5.46 -0.40
C LEU A 51 7.65 -6.61 0.30
N PRO A 52 7.90 -7.87 -0.06
CA PRO A 52 7.40 -9.00 0.70
C PRO A 52 8.11 -9.07 2.06
N MET A 53 7.34 -9.26 3.13
CA MET A 53 7.86 -9.40 4.49
C MET A 53 7.32 -10.70 5.10
N HIS A 54 8.16 -11.73 5.15
CA HIS A 54 7.76 -13.07 5.62
C HIS A 54 6.49 -13.60 4.91
N ILE A 55 6.35 -13.30 3.62
CA ILE A 55 5.29 -13.88 2.80
C ILE A 55 5.88 -15.15 2.19
N TYR A 56 5.31 -16.30 2.52
CA TYR A 56 5.64 -17.53 1.83
C TYR A 56 5.08 -17.45 0.41
N ASP A 57 5.89 -17.85 -0.56
CA ASP A 57 5.43 -18.00 -1.93
C ASP A 57 4.56 -19.26 -1.98
N ASP A 58 3.25 -19.12 -1.80
CA ASP A 58 2.30 -20.15 -2.19
C ASP A 58 2.24 -20.15 -3.73
N THR A 59 3.33 -20.62 -4.36
CA THR A 59 3.32 -21.09 -5.74
C THR A 59 2.32 -22.23 -5.84
N VAL A 60 1.11 -21.93 -6.32
CA VAL A 60 0.14 -22.89 -6.85
C VAL A 60 -0.21 -22.48 -8.26
#